data_AF-A0A4R5BJH8-F1
#
_entry.id   AF-A0A4R5BJH8-F1
#
_cell.length_a   1.000
_cell.length_b   1.000
_cell.length_c   1.000
_cell.angle_alpha   90.00
_cell.angle_beta   90.00
_cell.angle_gamma   90.00
#
_symmetry.space_group_name_H-M   'P 1'
#
loop_
_entity.id
_entity.type
_entity.pdbx_description
1 polymer ?
#
loop_
_entity_poly.entity_id
_entity_poly.type
_entity_poly.pdbx_seq_one_letter_code
_entity_poly.pdbx_strand_id
1 'polypeptide(L)'
;MDDSSFLDYLTETYRAFRPRTERIPVFTDAQLAGLPMPVLAIAGERDAMFDTAETRRRLRNAPRATVRVPPGVGRSVIGRAERVSAFLVTKSTVE
;
A
#
# COMPACT_ATOMS: atom_id res chain seq x y z
N MET A 1 -9.22 15.78 -23.48
CA MET A 1 -9.09 14.49 -24.20
C MET A 1 -10.49 14.16 -24.64
N ASP A 2 -10.71 14.02 -25.94
CA ASP A 2 -11.99 13.48 -26.42
C ASP A 2 -12.03 11.96 -26.15
N ASP A 3 -13.21 11.35 -26.27
CA ASP A 3 -13.37 9.93 -25.94
C ASP A 3 -12.46 9.05 -26.83
N SER A 4 -12.38 9.33 -28.13
CA SER A 4 -11.57 8.55 -29.08
C SER A 4 -10.09 8.48 -28.67
N SER A 5 -9.50 9.64 -28.37
CA SER A 5 -8.09 9.73 -27.96
C SER A 5 -7.83 9.00 -26.64
N PHE A 6 -8.80 8.99 -25.71
CA PHE A 6 -8.68 8.23 -24.46
C PHE A 6 -8.70 6.70 -24.70
N LEU A 7 -9.58 6.22 -25.59
CA LEU A 7 -9.66 4.80 -25.91
C LEU A 7 -8.42 4.30 -26.66
N ASP A 8 -7.86 5.12 -27.56
CA ASP A 8 -6.59 4.81 -28.23
C ASP A 8 -5.44 4.69 -27.23
N TYR A 9 -5.35 5.62 -26.27
CA TYR A 9 -4.37 5.58 -25.20
C TYR A 9 -4.48 4.31 -24.33
N LEU A 10 -5.70 3.93 -23.94
CA LEU A 10 -5.92 2.71 -23.17
C LEU A 10 -5.54 1.47 -23.97
N THR A 11 -5.92 1.40 -25.25
CA THR A 11 -5.62 0.27 -26.13
C THR A 11 -4.12 0.05 -26.24
N GLU A 12 -3.36 1.12 -26.50
CA GLU A 12 -1.90 1.04 -26.59
C GLU A 12 -1.25 0.68 -25.25
N THR A 13 -1.76 1.23 -24.14
CA THR A 13 -1.28 0.90 -22.81
C THR A 13 -1.46 -0.58 -22.51
N TYR A 14 -2.67 -1.13 -22.71
CA TYR A 14 -2.96 -2.54 -22.40
C TYR A 14 -2.31 -3.53 -23.37
N ARG A 15 -2.02 -3.11 -24.62
CA ARG A 15 -1.30 -3.93 -25.60
C ARG A 15 0.11 -4.31 -25.14
N ALA A 16 0.82 -3.38 -24.50
CA ALA A 16 2.19 -3.59 -24.04
C ALA A 16 2.28 -3.96 -22.54
N PHE A 17 1.20 -3.74 -21.78
CA PHE A 17 1.19 -3.99 -20.34
C PHE A 17 1.30 -5.48 -20.02
N ARG A 18 2.35 -5.86 -19.30
CA ARG A 18 2.55 -7.21 -18.76
C ARG A 18 2.25 -7.19 -17.26
N PRO A 19 1.02 -7.53 -16.82
CA PRO A 19 0.72 -7.58 -15.40
C PRO A 19 1.55 -8.67 -14.73
N ARG A 20 1.87 -8.48 -13.44
CA ARG A 20 2.28 -9.60 -12.59
C ARG A 20 1.10 -10.54 -12.44
N THR A 21 1.30 -11.79 -12.82
CA THR A 21 0.29 -12.85 -12.73
C THR A 21 0.63 -13.85 -11.63
N GLU A 22 1.84 -13.76 -11.09
CA GLU A 22 2.32 -14.59 -10.01
C GLU A 22 1.62 -14.24 -8.70
N ARG A 23 1.55 -15.23 -7.82
CA ARG A 23 1.08 -15.01 -6.46
C ARG A 23 2.03 -14.03 -5.77
N ILE A 24 1.48 -12.92 -5.27
CA ILE A 24 2.25 -11.95 -4.50
C ILE A 24 2.80 -12.66 -3.26
N PRO A 25 4.13 -12.64 -3.02
CA PRO A 25 4.72 -13.28 -1.87
C PRO A 25 4.14 -12.73 -0.57
N VAL A 26 3.85 -13.65 0.35
CA VAL A 26 3.27 -13.34 1.65
C VAL A 26 4.33 -13.61 2.71
N PHE A 27 4.83 -12.57 3.36
CA PHE A 27 5.76 -12.72 4.50
C PHE A 27 5.09 -13.51 5.62
N THR A 28 5.82 -14.37 6.32
CA THR A 28 5.34 -15.10 7.50
C THR A 28 5.21 -14.18 8.71
N ASP A 29 4.50 -14.62 9.74
CA ASP A 29 4.34 -13.83 10.98
C ASP A 29 5.69 -13.62 11.69
N ALA A 30 6.59 -14.61 11.63
CA ALA A 30 7.96 -14.48 12.14
C ALA A 30 8.77 -13.44 11.35
N GLN A 31 8.62 -13.38 10.02
CA GLN A 31 9.25 -12.36 9.19
C GLN A 31 8.73 -10.96 9.50
N LEU A 32 7.42 -10.82 9.75
CA LEU A 32 6.81 -9.56 10.16
C LEU A 32 7.31 -9.12 11.55
N ALA A 33 7.43 -10.07 12.49
CA ALA A 33 7.97 -9.82 13.82
C ALA A 33 9.43 -9.38 13.81
N GLY A 34 10.21 -9.85 12.84
CA GLY A 34 11.62 -9.52 12.67
C GLY A 34 11.90 -8.14 12.04
N LEU A 35 10.89 -7.35 11.68
CA LEU A 35 11.11 -6.03 11.05
C LEU A 35 11.78 -5.05 12.04
N PRO A 36 13.04 -4.63 11.80
CA PRO A 36 13.79 -3.83 12.76
C PRO A 36 13.40 -2.35 12.72
N MET A 37 12.95 -1.87 11.56
CA MET A 37 12.56 -0.49 11.36
C MET A 37 11.11 -0.24 11.82
N PRO A 38 10.72 1.02 12.08
CA PRO A 38 9.32 1.39 12.21
C PRO A 38 8.62 1.23 10.86
N VAL A 39 7.35 0.84 10.90
CA VAL A 39 6.56 0.62 9.68
C VAL A 39 5.30 1.46 9.73
N LEU A 40 5.01 2.20 8.66
CA LEU A 40 3.72 2.83 8.43
C LEU A 40 3.02 2.10 7.28
N ALA A 41 1.87 1.49 7.56
CA ALA A 41 1.01 0.92 6.54
C ALA A 41 -0.29 1.73 6.43
N ILE A 42 -0.55 2.27 5.24
CA ILE A 42 -1.82 2.95 4.94
C ILE A 42 -2.48 2.19 3.78
N ALA A 43 -3.63 1.58 4.04
CA ALA A 43 -4.38 0.81 3.05
C ALA A 43 -5.86 1.21 3.09
N GLY A 44 -6.49 1.36 1.93
CA GLY A 44 -7.90 1.74 1.85
C GLY A 44 -8.81 0.63 2.40
N GLU A 45 -9.84 1.00 3.16
CA GLU A 45 -10.82 0.04 3.68
C GLU A 45 -11.46 -0.81 2.57
N ARG A 46 -11.68 -0.22 1.39
CA ARG A 46 -12.35 -0.83 0.24
C ARG A 46 -11.36 -1.14 -0.90
N ASP A 47 -10.11 -1.45 -0.57
CA ASP A 47 -9.13 -1.87 -1.57
C ASP A 47 -9.58 -3.19 -2.24
N ALA A 48 -9.79 -3.14 -3.56
CA ALA A 48 -10.28 -4.30 -4.33
C ALA A 48 -9.17 -5.28 -4.72
N MET A 49 -7.90 -4.90 -4.55
CA MET A 49 -6.74 -5.70 -4.94
C MET A 49 -6.05 -6.36 -3.75
N PHE A 50 -6.19 -5.83 -2.53
CA PHE A 50 -5.68 -6.45 -1.30
C PHE A 50 -6.75 -6.58 -0.23
N ASP A 51 -6.67 -7.66 0.55
CA ASP A 51 -7.45 -7.79 1.77
C ASP A 51 -6.85 -6.88 2.86
N THR A 52 -7.41 -5.67 2.97
CA THR A 52 -7.00 -4.67 3.97
C THR A 52 -7.27 -5.13 5.40
N ALA A 53 -8.34 -5.91 5.62
CA ALA A 53 -8.68 -6.43 6.95
C ALA A 53 -7.64 -7.45 7.41
N GLU A 54 -7.26 -8.37 6.53
CA GLU A 54 -6.18 -9.33 6.76
C GLU A 54 -4.83 -8.65 6.90
N THR A 55 -4.53 -7.66 6.04
CA THR A 55 -3.31 -6.84 6.15
C THR A 55 -3.20 -6.20 7.54
N ARG A 56 -4.28 -5.57 8.02
CA ARG A 56 -4.34 -4.99 9.37
C ARG A 56 -4.18 -6.06 10.45
N ARG A 57 -4.76 -7.24 10.25
CA ARG A 57 -4.68 -8.37 11.18
C ARG A 57 -3.23 -8.83 11.37
N ARG A 58 -2.53 -9.06 10.26
CA ARG A 58 -1.19 -9.63 10.23
C ARG A 58 -0.10 -8.65 10.65
N LEU A 59 -0.27 -7.36 10.33
CA LEU A 59 0.68 -6.33 10.75
C LEU A 59 0.72 -6.11 12.26
N ARG A 60 -0.20 -6.69 13.04
CA ARG A 60 -0.06 -6.78 14.50
C ARG A 60 1.17 -7.58 14.94
N ASN A 61 1.66 -8.48 14.08
CA ASN A 61 2.88 -9.23 14.35
C ASN A 61 4.14 -8.38 14.21
N ALA A 62 4.09 -7.21 13.57
CA ALA A 62 5.21 -6.27 13.47
C ALA A 62 5.17 -5.26 14.64
N PRO A 63 6.06 -5.35 15.64
CA PRO A 63 5.91 -4.61 16.90
C PRO A 63 5.97 -3.09 16.76
N ARG A 64 6.61 -2.61 15.69
CA ARG A 64 6.82 -1.18 15.40
C ARG A 64 5.93 -0.68 14.27
N ALA A 65 4.86 -1.41 13.94
CA ALA A 65 3.94 -1.04 12.88
C ALA A 65 2.84 -0.10 13.37
N THR A 66 2.63 0.98 12.63
CA THR A 66 1.45 1.83 12.70
C THR A 66 0.57 1.53 11.47
N VAL A 67 -0.64 1.02 11.69
CA VAL A 67 -1.57 0.69 10.62
C VAL A 67 -2.71 1.70 10.58
N ARG A 68 -3.00 2.25 9.39
CA ARG A 68 -4.09 3.20 9.16
C ARG A 68 -4.97 2.72 8.02
N VAL A 69 -6.26 2.59 8.31
CA VAL A 69 -7.28 2.16 7.34
C VAL A 69 -8.35 3.25 7.26
N PRO A 70 -8.22 4.23 6.34
CA PRO A 70 -9.21 5.28 6.20
C PRO A 70 -10.54 4.71 5.66
N PRO A 71 -11.68 5.04 6.27
CA PRO A 71 -12.98 4.49 5.90
C PRO A 71 -13.39 4.96 4.49
N GLY A 72 -14.07 4.09 3.75
CA GLY A 72 -14.60 4.38 2.41
C GLY A 72 -13.55 4.52 1.29
N VAL A 73 -12.26 4.50 1.61
CA VAL A 73 -11.18 4.68 0.63
C VAL A 73 -10.85 3.36 -0.07
N GLY A 74 -10.76 3.39 -1.40
CA GLY A 74 -10.34 2.24 -2.21
C GLY A 74 -8.82 2.11 -2.34
N ARG A 75 -8.38 1.49 -3.44
CA ARG A 75 -6.95 1.28 -3.77
C ARG A 75 -6.12 2.56 -3.77
N SER A 76 -6.69 3.65 -4.28
CA SER A 76 -6.00 4.94 -4.42
C SER A 76 -6.08 5.74 -3.13
N VAL A 77 -5.10 5.53 -2.24
CA VAL A 77 -5.01 6.24 -0.96
C VAL A 77 -4.29 7.59 -1.12
N ILE A 78 -4.96 8.55 -1.75
CA ILE A 78 -4.41 9.88 -2.07
C ILE A 78 -4.44 10.80 -0.83
N GLY A 79 -3.64 11.88 -0.85
CA GLY A 79 -3.68 12.94 0.17
C GLY A 79 -3.04 12.53 1.50
N ARG A 80 -1.98 11.70 1.45
CA ARG A 80 -1.28 11.19 2.64
C ARG A 80 0.14 11.73 2.81
N ALA A 81 0.56 12.67 1.96
CA ALA A 81 1.92 13.19 1.93
C ALA A 81 2.38 13.72 3.29
N GLU A 82 1.59 14.56 3.96
CA GLU A 82 1.92 15.11 5.28
C GLU A 82 2.11 14.01 6.34
N ARG A 83 1.24 12.99 6.32
CA ARG A 83 1.33 11.86 7.27
C ARG A 83 2.57 11.02 7.03
N VAL A 84 2.89 10.75 5.76
CA VAL A 84 4.11 10.03 5.40
C VAL A 84 5.33 10.85 5.82
N SER A 85 5.35 12.16 5.53
CA SER A 85 6.42 13.07 5.94
C SER A 85 6.62 13.06 7.45
N ALA A 86 5.55 13.26 8.23
CA ALA A 86 5.59 13.23 9.69
C ALA A 86 6.16 11.91 10.22
N PHE A 87 5.73 10.77 9.68
CA PHE A 87 6.25 9.47 10.08
C PHE A 87 7.76 9.32 9.80
N LEU A 88 8.22 9.79 8.63
CA LEU A 88 9.63 9.69 8.24
C LEU A 88 10.54 10.58 9.09
N VAL A 89 10.09 11.77 9.48
CA VAL A 89 10.91 12.69 10.31
C VAL A 89 10.86 12.35 11.81
N THR A 90 9.93 11.52 12.25
CA THR A 90 9.78 11.13 13.66
C THR A 90 10.95 10.26 14.19
N LYS A 91 11.88 9.82 13.31
CA LYS A 91 13.00 8.95 13.68
C LYS A 91 14.36 9.28 13.04
N SER A 92 14.66 10.58 12.89
CA SER A 92 16.03 11.03 12.58
C SER A 92 16.87 11.38 13.82
N THR A 93 16.37 11.17 15.04
CA THR A 93 17.21 11.24 16.24
C THR A 93 17.84 9.87 16.47
N VAL A 94 18.91 9.61 15.73
CA VAL A 94 19.94 8.64 16.12
C VAL A 94 20.91 9.41 17.00
N GLU A 95 20.87 9.16 18.32
CA GLU A 95 22.05 9.30 19.16
C GLU A 95 22.90 8.03 19.02
#